data_AF-A0AAV6B967-F1
#
_entry.id   AF-A0AAV6B967-F1
#
_cell.length_a   1.000
_cell.length_b   1.000
_cell.length_c   1.000
_cell.angle_alpha   90.00
_cell.angle_beta   90.00
_cell.angle_gamma   90.00
#
_symmetry.space_group_name_H-M   'P 1'
#
loop_
_entity.id
_entity.type
_entity.pdbx_description
1 polymer ?
#
loop_
_entity_poly.entity_id
_entity_poly.type
_entity_poly.pdbx_seq_one_letter_code
_entity_poly.pdbx_strand_id
1 'polypeptide(L)'
;MRQDHNNSENSPAAGNSRPPAGRGELVLLCGREDFRSEVRRELQKRRMELRIADADGIAAARRILGEQLPAVILAEERALAETDGPGNMRRRVIESALSLLAVSAPVVWVGAAEEGPAMTQAVGSGAVDFVPRSALCLPAAVTMVERRLRSRTGSVSANVARGGSVLLGGLRLDDRDFGEVLRHELNNPLTGILGNAELLLLEAHRGKLDLPMQTLQRLETITELAVRMRETVRQLSDRWEGAGENSSGGNEKMAGQPPRPVRG
;
A
#
# COMPACT_ATOMS: atom_id res chain seq x y z
N MET A 1 49.81 49.94 41.60
CA MET A 1 49.80 48.49 41.95
C MET A 1 48.47 47.95 41.45
N ARG A 2 48.45 47.48 40.20
CA ARG A 2 48.64 46.10 39.73
C ARG A 2 47.26 45.46 39.46
N GLN A 3 46.96 45.40 38.16
CA GLN A 3 46.04 44.47 37.51
C GLN A 3 46.49 43.03 37.81
N ASP A 4 45.53 42.10 37.80
CA ASP A 4 45.60 40.72 37.27
C ASP A 4 44.13 40.23 37.24
N HIS A 5 43.47 40.16 36.07
CA HIS A 5 43.38 38.98 35.20
C HIS A 5 43.19 37.65 35.96
N ASN A 6 41.97 37.12 35.96
CA ASN A 6 41.82 35.74 35.50
C ASN A 6 40.43 35.44 34.94
N ASN A 7 40.48 34.72 33.82
CA ASN A 7 39.42 34.37 32.91
C ASN A 7 38.98 32.92 33.17
N SER A 8 37.91 32.52 32.47
CA SER A 8 37.50 31.15 32.15
C SER A 8 36.62 30.35 33.11
N GLU A 9 35.38 30.18 32.61
CA GLU A 9 34.76 28.87 32.32
C GLU A 9 34.29 28.00 33.50
N ASN A 10 32.97 28.01 33.74
CA ASN A 10 32.24 26.77 33.53
C ASN A 10 30.75 26.99 33.24
N SER A 11 30.37 26.50 32.07
CA SER A 11 29.02 26.44 31.51
C SER A 11 28.06 25.56 32.35
N PRO A 12 26.74 25.69 32.14
CA PRO A 12 25.73 25.12 33.00
C PRO A 12 25.66 23.60 32.86
N ALA A 13 25.44 22.94 34.00
CA ALA A 13 25.20 21.52 34.13
C ALA A 13 24.17 21.04 33.10
N ALA A 14 24.66 20.27 32.13
CA ALA A 14 23.89 19.52 31.19
C ALA A 14 23.03 18.47 31.91
N GLY A 15 21.78 18.35 31.46
CA GLY A 15 21.27 17.04 31.05
C GLY A 15 20.80 16.10 32.15
N ASN A 16 19.70 16.45 32.83
CA ASN A 16 18.69 15.45 33.18
C ASN A 16 17.51 15.53 32.19
N SER A 17 17.83 15.56 30.88
CA SER A 17 16.88 15.14 29.85
C SER A 17 16.74 13.63 29.97
N ARG A 18 15.77 13.22 30.78
CA ARG A 18 15.16 11.89 30.74
C ARG A 18 15.05 11.49 29.26
N PRO A 19 15.63 10.37 28.80
CA PRO A 19 15.46 9.96 27.41
C PRO A 19 13.96 9.84 27.16
N PRO A 20 13.39 10.50 26.12
CA PRO A 20 11.96 10.44 25.90
C PRO A 20 11.56 8.98 25.69
N ALA A 21 10.66 8.52 26.54
CA ALA A 21 10.07 7.20 26.48
C ALA A 21 9.45 6.96 25.09
N GLY A 22 9.80 5.82 24.50
CA GLY A 22 9.08 5.22 23.36
C GLY A 22 9.47 5.76 21.98
N ARG A 23 10.41 5.08 21.31
CA ARG A 23 10.63 5.13 19.85
C ARG A 23 9.46 4.50 19.06
N GLY A 24 8.22 4.75 19.46
CA GLY A 24 7.04 4.31 18.71
C GLY A 24 6.93 5.10 17.41
N GLU A 25 6.59 4.42 16.31
CA GLU A 25 6.29 5.08 15.04
C GLU A 25 5.09 6.02 15.22
N LEU A 26 5.24 7.27 14.77
CA LEU A 26 4.17 8.28 14.86
C LEU A 26 3.20 8.12 13.67
N VAL A 27 1.92 7.97 13.95
CA VAL A 27 0.85 8.02 12.95
C VAL A 27 0.04 9.29 13.17
N LEU A 28 -0.16 10.08 12.11
CA LEU A 28 -1.00 11.27 12.15
C LEU A 28 -2.39 10.95 11.62
N LEU A 29 -3.43 11.19 12.41
CA LEU A 29 -4.83 11.05 12.02
C LEU A 29 -5.41 12.42 11.72
N CYS A 30 -5.66 12.72 10.44
CA CYS A 30 -6.32 13.93 9.99
C CYS A 30 -7.78 13.60 9.66
N GLY A 31 -8.71 13.93 10.56
CA GLY A 31 -10.10 13.51 10.43
C GLY A 31 -11.00 14.13 11.47
N ARG A 32 -12.31 13.92 11.34
CA ARG A 32 -13.27 14.32 12.37
C ARG A 32 -13.08 13.49 13.64
N GLU A 33 -13.61 13.98 14.75
CA GLU A 33 -13.47 13.34 16.07
C GLU A 33 -13.98 11.88 16.12
N ASP A 34 -15.12 11.61 15.50
CA ASP A 34 -15.71 10.28 15.38
C ASP A 34 -14.77 9.34 14.61
N PHE A 35 -14.34 9.75 13.42
CA PHE A 35 -13.40 8.98 12.61
C PHE A 35 -12.08 8.70 13.35
N ARG A 36 -11.47 9.73 13.96
CA ARG A 36 -10.20 9.59 14.68
C ARG A 36 -10.32 8.64 15.87
N SER A 37 -11.42 8.73 16.62
CA SER A 37 -11.67 7.85 17.78
C SER A 37 -11.79 6.39 17.36
N GLU A 38 -12.49 6.11 16.27
CA GLU A 38 -12.65 4.75 15.75
C GLU A 38 -11.35 4.18 15.19
N VAL A 39 -10.63 4.97 14.38
CA VAL A 39 -9.32 4.57 13.84
C VAL A 39 -8.34 4.30 14.98
N ARG A 40 -8.26 5.20 15.97
CA ARG A 40 -7.36 5.05 17.12
C ARG A 40 -7.63 3.74 17.84
N ARG A 41 -8.91 3.46 18.14
CA ARG A 41 -9.32 2.21 18.78
C ARG A 41 -8.89 1.01 17.95
N GLU A 42 -9.07 1.05 16.64
CA GLU A 42 -8.72 -0.05 15.75
C GLU A 42 -7.19 -0.26 15.62
N LEU A 43 -6.42 0.84 15.53
CA LEU A 43 -4.95 0.78 15.53
C LEU A 43 -4.39 0.23 16.84
N GLN A 44 -4.92 0.68 17.98
CA GLN A 44 -4.47 0.24 19.30
C GLN A 44 -4.75 -1.23 19.57
N LYS A 45 -5.86 -1.78 19.04
CA LYS A 45 -6.14 -3.22 19.11
C LYS A 45 -5.07 -4.06 18.41
N ARG A 46 -4.50 -3.56 17.31
CA ARG A 46 -3.52 -4.30 16.50
C ARG A 46 -2.07 -4.02 16.92
N ARG A 47 -1.76 -2.81 17.39
CA ARG A 47 -0.44 -2.40 17.87
C ARG A 47 -0.54 -1.43 19.05
N MET A 48 -0.12 -1.88 20.22
CA MET A 48 -0.13 -1.05 21.44
C MET A 48 0.99 0.01 21.49
N GLU A 49 2.02 -0.10 20.66
CA GLU A 49 3.22 0.75 20.74
C GLU A 49 3.21 1.96 19.78
N LEU A 50 2.12 2.18 19.04
CA LEU A 50 2.02 3.30 18.09
C LEU A 50 1.80 4.63 18.82
N ARG A 51 2.57 5.66 18.44
CA ARG A 51 2.28 7.03 18.85
C ARG A 51 1.28 7.59 17.87
N ILE A 52 0.16 8.11 18.37
CA ILE A 52 -0.92 8.65 17.53
C ILE A 52 -1.07 10.13 17.83
N ALA A 53 -1.00 10.97 16.80
CA ALA A 53 -1.32 12.38 16.87
C ALA A 53 -2.60 12.66 16.08
N ASP A 54 -3.45 13.54 16.61
CA ASP A 54 -4.72 13.90 15.99
C ASP A 54 -4.65 15.31 15.41
N ALA A 55 -5.12 15.46 14.18
CA ALA A 55 -5.32 16.73 13.50
C ALA A 55 -6.80 16.88 13.16
N ASP A 56 -7.38 18.00 13.54
CA ASP A 56 -8.70 18.42 13.07
C ASP A 56 -8.50 19.32 11.85
N GLY A 57 -8.48 18.69 10.67
CA GLY A 57 -8.26 19.34 9.39
C GLY A 57 -6.80 19.67 9.03
N ILE A 58 -6.64 20.25 7.84
CA ILE A 58 -5.33 20.44 7.20
C ILE A 58 -4.44 21.45 7.94
N ALA A 59 -5.03 22.49 8.54
CA ALA A 59 -4.28 23.50 9.28
C ALA A 59 -3.67 22.93 10.57
N ALA A 60 -4.41 22.08 11.29
CA ALA A 60 -3.89 21.37 12.46
C ALA A 60 -2.82 20.35 12.06
N ALA A 61 -3.04 19.61 10.97
CA ALA A 61 -2.04 18.67 10.44
C ALA A 61 -0.71 19.37 10.11
N ARG A 62 -0.76 20.54 9.46
CA ARG A 62 0.45 21.33 9.14
C ARG A 62 1.24 21.76 10.37
N ARG A 63 0.57 22.16 11.45
CA ARG A 63 1.25 22.53 12.70
C ARG A 63 2.02 21.34 13.26
N ILE A 64 1.38 20.17 13.32
CA ILE A 64 2.02 18.93 13.79
C ILE A 64 3.20 18.54 12.89
N LEU A 65 3.04 18.63 11.57
CA LEU A 65 4.11 18.31 10.61
C LEU A 65 5.33 19.24 10.73
N GLY A 66 5.13 20.47 11.20
CA GLY A 66 6.23 21.41 11.50
C GLY A 66 7.04 21.02 12.75
N GLU A 67 6.45 20.26 13.67
CA GLU A 67 7.08 19.84 14.93
C GLU A 67 7.61 18.41 14.85
N GLN A 68 6.88 17.51 14.20
CA GLN A 68 7.17 16.08 14.14
C GLN A 68 6.81 15.48 12.79
N LEU A 69 7.70 14.66 12.24
CA LEU A 69 7.46 13.94 10.99
C LEU A 69 6.81 12.58 11.29
N PRO A 70 5.54 12.35 10.89
CA PRO A 70 4.90 11.07 11.06
C PRO A 70 5.48 10.01 10.12
N ALA A 71 5.39 8.76 10.53
CA ALA A 71 5.71 7.62 9.71
C ALA A 71 4.68 7.43 8.58
N VAL A 72 3.40 7.65 8.87
CA VAL A 72 2.24 7.55 7.97
C VAL A 72 1.18 8.56 8.38
N ILE A 73 0.45 9.10 7.41
CA ILE A 73 -0.70 9.98 7.63
C ILE A 73 -1.97 9.25 7.18
N LEU A 74 -2.99 9.17 8.02
CA LEU A 74 -4.33 8.76 7.64
C LEU A 74 -5.22 9.99 7.55
N ALA A 75 -5.77 10.27 6.37
CA ALA A 75 -6.58 11.44 6.10
C ALA A 75 -8.02 11.08 5.73
N GLU A 76 -8.97 11.79 6.32
CA GLU A 76 -10.39 11.69 6.02
C GLU A 76 -10.81 12.83 5.09
N GLU A 77 -11.51 12.53 4.00
CA GLU A 77 -11.99 13.54 3.05
C GLU A 77 -12.74 14.70 3.70
N ARG A 78 -13.63 14.40 4.67
CA ARG A 78 -14.44 15.42 5.35
C ARG A 78 -13.63 16.43 6.17
N ALA A 79 -12.43 16.07 6.59
CA ALA A 79 -11.53 16.98 7.29
C ALA A 79 -10.63 17.78 6.33
N LEU A 80 -10.50 17.34 5.07
CA LEU A 80 -9.71 18.03 4.06
C LEU A 80 -10.52 19.10 3.31
N ALA A 81 -11.83 18.89 3.18
CA ALA A 81 -12.75 19.83 2.56
C ALA A 81 -13.73 20.36 3.61
N GLU A 82 -13.36 21.44 4.30
CA GLU A 82 -14.22 22.12 5.29
C GLU A 82 -15.42 22.84 4.63
N THR A 83 -15.42 23.01 3.32
CA THR A 83 -16.45 23.75 2.58
C THR A 83 -17.32 22.84 1.72
N ASP A 84 -18.64 22.99 1.87
CA ASP A 84 -19.64 22.49 0.93
C ASP A 84 -19.60 23.34 -0.35
N GLY A 85 -18.58 23.11 -1.16
CA GLY A 85 -18.42 23.71 -2.49
C GLY A 85 -18.91 22.79 -3.61
N PRO A 86 -19.06 23.33 -4.83
CA PRO A 86 -19.31 22.50 -6.01
C PRO A 86 -18.23 21.40 -6.14
N GLY A 87 -18.64 20.20 -6.57
CA GLY A 87 -17.81 18.99 -6.47
C GLY A 87 -16.42 19.10 -7.11
N ASN A 88 -16.28 19.88 -8.19
CA ASN A 88 -14.99 20.15 -8.84
C ASN A 88 -14.03 20.99 -7.98
N MET A 89 -14.53 21.97 -7.24
CA MET A 89 -13.73 22.81 -6.35
C MET A 89 -13.30 22.02 -5.13
N ARG A 90 -14.24 21.26 -4.53
CA ARG A 90 -13.96 20.34 -3.43
C ARG A 90 -12.86 19.35 -3.77
N ARG A 91 -12.94 18.72 -4.95
CA ARG A 91 -11.90 17.79 -5.45
C ARG A 91 -10.52 18.44 -5.52
N ARG A 92 -10.40 19.64 -6.11
CA ARG A 92 -9.13 20.35 -6.21
C ARG A 92 -8.53 20.69 -4.84
N VAL A 93 -9.38 21.05 -3.88
CA VAL A 93 -8.95 21.32 -2.49
C VAL A 93 -8.41 20.05 -1.85
N ILE A 94 -9.11 18.92 -1.98
CA ILE A 94 -8.67 17.63 -1.45
C ILE A 94 -7.35 17.19 -2.08
N GLU A 95 -7.23 17.27 -3.41
CA GLU A 95 -6.01 16.89 -4.14
C GLU A 95 -4.81 17.75 -3.74
N SER A 96 -5.02 19.06 -3.58
CA SER A 96 -3.98 19.98 -3.09
C SER A 96 -3.56 19.65 -1.65
N ALA A 97 -4.53 19.35 -0.78
CA ALA A 97 -4.26 18.97 0.60
C ALA A 97 -3.49 17.65 0.69
N LEU A 98 -3.89 16.64 -0.09
CA LEU A 98 -3.21 15.34 -0.12
C LEU A 98 -1.81 15.44 -0.70
N SER A 99 -1.62 16.23 -1.77
CA SER A 99 -0.30 16.50 -2.33
C SER A 99 0.62 17.13 -1.29
N LEU A 100 0.10 18.09 -0.51
CA LEU A 100 0.84 18.74 0.57
C LEU A 100 1.22 17.75 1.70
N LEU A 101 0.29 16.88 2.12
CA LEU A 101 0.56 15.87 3.14
C LEU A 101 1.57 14.82 2.65
N ALA A 102 1.46 14.41 1.38
CA ALA A 102 2.29 13.38 0.76
C ALA A 102 3.78 13.77 0.65
N VAL A 103 4.10 15.07 0.66
CA VAL A 103 5.49 15.55 0.74
C VAL A 103 6.15 15.13 2.06
N SER A 104 5.39 15.05 3.15
CA SER A 104 5.92 14.78 4.48
C SER A 104 5.98 13.29 4.82
N ALA A 105 4.95 12.52 4.43
CA ALA A 105 4.86 11.10 4.70
C ALA A 105 3.86 10.41 3.76
N PRO A 106 3.94 9.08 3.57
CA PRO A 106 2.92 8.33 2.85
C PRO A 106 1.53 8.57 3.43
N VAL A 107 0.55 8.79 2.56
CA VAL A 107 -0.83 9.11 2.96
C VAL A 107 -1.73 7.93 2.64
N VAL A 108 -2.59 7.55 3.59
CA VAL A 108 -3.76 6.72 3.36
C VAL A 108 -4.96 7.65 3.42
N TRP A 109 -5.77 7.71 2.36
CA TRP A 109 -6.90 8.61 2.27
C TRP A 109 -8.22 7.83 2.22
N VAL A 110 -9.15 8.18 3.11
CA VAL A 110 -10.52 7.65 3.15
C VAL A 110 -11.49 8.68 2.60
N GLY A 111 -12.06 8.40 1.43
CA GLY A 111 -12.97 9.33 0.73
C GLY A 111 -14.11 8.62 -0.01
N ALA A 112 -15.01 9.39 -0.61
CA ALA A 112 -16.13 8.89 -1.39
C ALA A 112 -15.65 8.00 -2.56
N ALA A 113 -16.36 6.91 -2.83
CA ALA A 113 -15.97 5.92 -3.84
C ALA A 113 -15.80 6.52 -5.25
N GLU A 114 -16.60 7.55 -5.57
CA GLU A 114 -16.60 8.23 -6.86
C GLU A 114 -15.37 9.13 -7.08
N GLU A 115 -14.68 9.51 -6.01
CA GLU A 115 -13.50 10.39 -6.08
C GLU A 115 -12.19 9.62 -6.36
N GLY A 116 -12.17 8.31 -6.12
CA GLY A 116 -11.01 7.44 -6.34
C GLY A 116 -10.44 7.48 -7.76
N PRO A 117 -11.26 7.23 -8.81
CA PRO A 117 -10.81 7.27 -10.20
C PRO A 117 -10.33 8.65 -10.66
N ALA A 118 -10.83 9.72 -10.04
CA ALA A 118 -10.50 11.09 -10.42
C ALA A 118 -9.14 11.56 -9.89
N MET A 119 -8.58 10.90 -8.87
CA MET A 119 -7.28 11.24 -8.26
C MET A 119 -6.13 10.33 -8.72
N THR A 120 -6.15 9.98 -10.00
CA THR A 120 -5.23 9.03 -10.64
C THR A 120 -3.76 9.42 -10.52
N GLN A 121 -3.41 10.70 -10.43
CA GLN A 121 -2.00 11.12 -10.36
C GLN A 121 -1.38 10.84 -8.97
N ALA A 122 -2.01 11.31 -7.89
CA ALA A 122 -1.52 11.12 -6.52
C ALA A 122 -1.55 9.63 -6.12
N VAL A 123 -2.60 8.91 -6.52
CA VAL A 123 -2.72 7.47 -6.29
C VAL A 123 -1.74 6.69 -7.18
N GLY A 124 -1.63 7.05 -8.46
CA GLY A 124 -0.76 6.38 -9.43
C GLY A 124 0.74 6.54 -9.12
N SER A 125 1.13 7.65 -8.50
CA SER A 125 2.51 7.84 -8.01
C SER A 125 2.86 6.97 -6.78
N GLY A 126 1.87 6.34 -6.13
CA GLY A 126 2.06 5.57 -4.91
C GLY A 126 2.31 6.41 -3.66
N ALA A 127 2.17 7.75 -3.74
CA ALA A 127 2.29 8.64 -2.61
C ALA A 127 1.03 8.63 -1.70
N VAL A 128 -0.11 8.29 -2.29
CA VAL A 128 -1.41 8.18 -1.61
C VAL A 128 -2.06 6.82 -1.88
N ASP A 129 -2.40 6.08 -0.83
CA ASP A 129 -3.27 4.90 -0.92
C ASP A 129 -4.73 5.36 -0.72
N PHE A 130 -5.63 5.00 -1.63
CA PHE A 130 -7.05 5.34 -1.53
C PHE A 130 -7.87 4.19 -0.93
N VAL A 131 -8.77 4.53 -0.01
CA VAL A 131 -9.76 3.61 0.57
C VAL A 131 -11.16 4.20 0.41
N PRO A 132 -12.05 3.56 -0.37
CA PRO A 132 -13.41 4.06 -0.55
C PRO A 132 -14.20 3.94 0.76
N ARG A 133 -14.97 4.98 1.06
CA ARG A 133 -15.85 5.04 2.22
C ARG A 133 -16.94 3.98 2.08
N SER A 134 -16.95 3.04 3.01
CA SER A 134 -17.85 1.89 3.07
C SER A 134 -17.90 1.40 4.52
N ALA A 135 -18.77 0.43 4.82
CA ALA A 135 -18.82 -0.19 6.16
C ALA A 135 -17.49 -0.85 6.58
N LEU A 136 -16.62 -1.18 5.61
CA LEU A 136 -15.33 -1.84 5.85
C LEU A 136 -14.12 -0.91 5.64
N CYS A 137 -14.32 0.40 5.50
CA CYS A 137 -13.22 1.32 5.20
C CYS A 137 -12.18 1.40 6.33
N LEU A 138 -12.60 1.26 7.59
CA LEU A 138 -11.69 1.35 8.73
C LEU A 138 -10.69 0.18 8.81
N PRO A 139 -11.11 -1.10 8.81
CA PRO A 139 -10.18 -2.22 8.73
C PRO A 139 -9.25 -2.14 7.51
N ALA A 140 -9.77 -1.72 6.36
CA ALA A 140 -8.97 -1.56 5.14
C ALA A 140 -7.91 -0.45 5.29
N ALA A 141 -8.30 0.73 5.78
CA ALA A 141 -7.39 1.86 6.01
C ALA A 141 -6.30 1.53 7.03
N VAL A 142 -6.65 0.88 8.14
CA VAL A 142 -5.68 0.42 9.13
C VAL A 142 -4.69 -0.58 8.52
N THR A 143 -5.18 -1.51 7.70
CA THR A 143 -4.31 -2.48 7.01
C THR A 143 -3.33 -1.78 6.06
N MET A 144 -3.76 -0.71 5.37
CA MET A 144 -2.87 0.11 4.53
C MET A 144 -1.82 0.87 5.36
N VAL A 145 -2.21 1.44 6.50
CA VAL A 145 -1.27 2.10 7.42
C VAL A 145 -0.21 1.09 7.91
N GLU A 146 -0.62 -0.09 8.36
CA GLU A 146 0.29 -1.15 8.81
C GLU A 146 1.23 -1.62 7.71
N ARG A 147 0.75 -1.70 6.46
CA ARG A 147 1.59 -2.00 5.30
C ARG A 147 2.69 -0.95 5.15
N ARG A 148 2.35 0.34 5.18
CA ARG A 148 3.31 1.45 5.03
C ARG A 148 4.32 1.53 6.17
N LEU A 149 3.89 1.29 7.41
CA LEU A 149 4.78 1.22 8.57
C LEU A 149 5.80 0.09 8.41
N ARG A 150 5.35 -1.12 8.04
CA ARG A 150 6.25 -2.25 7.80
C ARG A 150 7.30 -1.95 6.72
N SER A 151 6.90 -1.31 5.62
CA SER A 151 7.83 -0.91 4.55
C SER A 151 8.93 0.04 5.01
N ARG A 152 8.68 0.89 6.02
CA ARG A 152 9.71 1.78 6.59
C ARG A 152 10.67 1.03 7.50
N THR A 153 10.19 0.16 8.38
CA THR A 153 11.05 -0.67 9.24
C THR A 153 11.92 -1.67 8.46
N GLY A 154 11.47 -2.13 7.29
CA GLY A 154 12.27 -2.97 6.39
C GLY A 154 13.41 -2.22 5.67
N SER A 155 13.44 -0.88 5.72
CA SER A 155 14.37 -0.04 4.96
C SER A 155 15.78 0.05 5.53
N VAL A 156 16.10 -0.60 6.66
CA VAL A 156 17.50 -0.70 7.13
C VAL A 156 18.26 -1.83 6.41
N SER A 157 17.56 -2.64 5.59
CA SER A 157 18.23 -3.62 4.73
C SER A 157 17.43 -3.88 3.46
N ALA A 158 17.41 -2.93 2.52
CA ALA A 158 17.29 -3.23 1.09
C ALA A 158 17.28 -1.95 0.25
N ASN A 159 18.35 -1.76 -0.50
CA ASN A 159 18.39 -0.91 -1.69
C ASN A 159 17.75 -1.65 -2.90
N VAL A 160 16.70 -2.43 -2.66
CA VAL A 160 16.08 -3.32 -3.66
C VAL A 160 14.55 -3.30 -3.47
N ALA A 161 13.83 -3.20 -4.59
CA ALA A 161 12.39 -3.37 -4.76
C ALA A 161 11.49 -2.16 -4.45
N ARG A 162 11.49 -1.19 -5.37
CA ARG A 162 10.23 -0.61 -5.88
C ARG A 162 9.48 -1.73 -6.61
N GLY A 163 8.67 -2.48 -5.88
CA GLY A 163 7.83 -3.57 -6.37
C GLY A 163 6.54 -3.62 -5.55
N GLY A 164 5.40 -3.57 -6.22
CA GLY A 164 4.09 -3.32 -5.63
C GLY A 164 3.54 -4.54 -4.90
N SER A 165 3.91 -4.71 -3.63
CA SER A 165 3.32 -5.75 -2.78
C SER A 165 1.84 -5.47 -2.48
N VAL A 166 0.96 -6.19 -3.19
CA VAL A 166 -0.48 -6.32 -2.89
C VAL A 166 -0.66 -7.50 -1.94
N LEU A 167 -1.30 -7.26 -0.79
CA LEU A 167 -1.62 -8.30 0.18
C LEU A 167 -2.97 -8.95 -0.16
N LEU A 168 -2.94 -10.20 -0.62
CA LEU A 168 -4.07 -11.13 -0.55
C LEU A 168 -3.75 -12.19 0.50
N GLY A 169 -4.62 -12.35 1.52
CA GLY A 169 -4.64 -13.57 2.35
C GLY A 169 -3.45 -13.86 3.29
N GLY A 170 -2.54 -12.90 3.53
CA GLY A 170 -1.53 -13.05 4.59
C GLY A 170 -0.20 -13.72 4.18
N LEU A 171 0.05 -13.97 2.90
CA LEU A 171 1.35 -14.41 2.41
C LEU A 171 2.20 -13.22 1.94
N ARG A 172 3.45 -13.14 2.41
CA ARG A 172 4.45 -12.21 1.88
C ARG A 172 4.94 -12.77 0.56
N LEU A 173 4.48 -12.19 -0.54
CA LEU A 173 4.92 -12.55 -1.87
C LEU A 173 5.85 -11.45 -2.36
N ASP A 174 7.11 -11.80 -2.59
CA ASP A 174 7.96 -11.00 -3.45
C ASP A 174 7.30 -10.95 -4.84
N ASP A 175 7.43 -9.86 -5.59
CA ASP A 175 6.74 -9.69 -6.88
C ASP A 175 7.03 -10.84 -7.89
N ARG A 176 8.11 -11.60 -7.68
CA ARG A 176 8.43 -12.80 -8.47
C ARG A 176 7.58 -14.02 -8.10
N ASP A 177 7.12 -14.11 -6.85
CA ASP A 177 6.39 -15.26 -6.31
C ASP A 177 4.87 -15.08 -6.37
N PHE A 178 4.39 -13.85 -6.62
CA PHE A 178 2.96 -13.56 -6.73
C PHE A 178 2.30 -14.33 -7.88
N GLY A 179 2.95 -14.41 -9.04
CA GLY A 179 2.44 -15.16 -10.18
C GLY A 179 2.32 -16.65 -9.89
N GLU A 180 3.28 -17.20 -9.14
CA GLU A 180 3.31 -18.60 -8.72
C GLU A 180 2.23 -18.90 -7.69
N VAL A 181 2.11 -18.08 -6.64
CA VAL A 181 1.09 -18.28 -5.61
C VAL A 181 -0.32 -18.02 -6.15
N LEU A 182 -0.51 -17.03 -7.02
CA LEU A 182 -1.80 -16.81 -7.70
C LEU A 182 -2.19 -18.04 -8.54
N ARG A 183 -1.24 -18.63 -9.26
CA ARG A 183 -1.45 -19.89 -10.00
C ARG A 183 -1.83 -21.01 -9.04
N HIS A 184 -1.09 -21.22 -7.95
CA HIS A 184 -1.38 -22.30 -7.02
C HIS A 184 -2.73 -22.14 -6.32
N GLU A 185 -3.04 -20.96 -5.78
CA GLU A 185 -4.26 -20.71 -5.01
C GLU A 185 -5.53 -20.71 -5.88
N LEU A 186 -5.44 -20.31 -7.16
CA LEU A 186 -6.60 -20.34 -8.06
C LEU A 186 -6.72 -21.65 -8.85
N ASN A 187 -5.62 -22.27 -9.25
CA ASN A 187 -5.69 -23.52 -9.99
C ASN A 187 -6.23 -24.67 -9.13
N ASN A 188 -5.99 -24.66 -7.81
CA ASN A 188 -6.50 -25.70 -6.91
C ASN A 188 -8.04 -25.77 -6.89
N PRO A 189 -8.78 -24.69 -6.56
CA PRO A 189 -10.24 -24.71 -6.62
C PRO A 189 -10.77 -24.84 -8.06
N LEU A 190 -10.12 -24.24 -9.07
CA LEU A 190 -10.56 -24.37 -10.47
C LEU A 190 -10.44 -25.81 -10.99
N THR A 191 -9.38 -26.53 -10.61
CA THR A 191 -9.20 -27.95 -10.96
C THR A 191 -10.28 -28.80 -10.30
N GLY A 192 -10.64 -28.49 -9.04
CA GLY A 192 -11.73 -29.18 -8.35
C GLY A 192 -13.10 -28.94 -8.99
N ILE A 193 -13.41 -27.69 -9.35
CA ILE A 193 -14.68 -27.33 -10.02
C ILE A 193 -14.76 -27.99 -11.40
N LEU A 194 -13.69 -27.90 -12.19
CA LEU A 194 -13.62 -28.48 -13.52
C LEU A 194 -13.75 -30.00 -13.46
N GLY A 195 -12.98 -30.66 -12.59
CA GLY A 195 -13.01 -32.11 -12.43
C GLY A 195 -14.39 -32.61 -11.98
N ASN A 196 -15.03 -31.93 -11.03
CA ASN A 196 -16.39 -32.28 -10.61
C ASN A 196 -17.41 -32.09 -11.74
N ALA A 197 -17.32 -31.01 -12.53
CA ALA A 197 -18.21 -30.77 -13.65
C ALA A 197 -18.02 -31.81 -14.77
N GLU A 198 -16.77 -32.14 -15.11
CA GLU A 198 -16.44 -33.16 -16.11
C GLU A 198 -16.88 -34.57 -15.68
N LEU A 199 -16.72 -34.92 -14.39
CA LEU A 199 -17.21 -36.19 -13.86
C LEU A 199 -18.73 -36.30 -13.95
N LEU A 200 -19.47 -35.26 -13.56
CA LEU A 200 -20.93 -35.23 -13.64
C LEU A 200 -21.42 -35.32 -15.09
N LEU A 201 -20.76 -34.63 -16.03
CA LEU A 201 -21.05 -34.73 -17.46
C LEU A 201 -20.75 -36.13 -17.99
N LEU A 202 -19.64 -36.74 -17.58
CA LEU A 202 -19.26 -38.09 -18.00
C LEU A 202 -20.22 -39.16 -17.47
N GLU A 203 -20.67 -39.03 -16.22
CA GLU A 203 -21.66 -39.92 -15.61
C GLU A 203 -23.02 -39.78 -16.29
N ALA A 204 -23.43 -38.56 -16.62
CA ALA A 204 -24.66 -38.32 -17.36
C ALA A 204 -24.60 -38.85 -18.80
N HIS A 205 -23.50 -38.61 -19.52
CA HIS A 205 -23.29 -39.17 -20.86
C HIS A 205 -23.23 -40.70 -20.88
N ARG A 206 -22.80 -41.33 -19.79
CA ARG A 206 -22.81 -42.80 -19.60
C ARG A 206 -24.15 -43.34 -19.13
N GLY A 207 -25.17 -42.49 -18.97
CA GLY A 207 -26.50 -42.88 -18.49
C GLY A 207 -26.52 -43.31 -17.01
N LYS A 208 -25.49 -42.98 -16.23
CA LYS A 208 -25.41 -43.30 -14.79
C LYS A 208 -26.06 -42.23 -13.92
N LEU A 209 -26.25 -41.03 -14.47
CA LEU A 209 -26.83 -39.88 -13.79
C LEU A 209 -27.86 -39.22 -14.70
N ASP A 210 -29.13 -39.21 -14.29
CA ASP A 210 -30.20 -38.62 -15.08
C ASP A 210 -30.29 -37.11 -14.76
N LEU A 211 -29.68 -36.29 -15.63
CA LEU A 211 -29.64 -34.84 -15.47
C LEU A 211 -30.59 -34.17 -16.48
N PRO A 212 -31.43 -33.20 -16.04
CA PRO A 212 -32.18 -32.36 -16.96
C PRO A 212 -31.26 -31.68 -17.97
N MET A 213 -31.70 -31.53 -19.23
CA MET A 213 -30.91 -30.87 -20.28
C MET A 213 -30.37 -29.49 -19.89
N GLN A 214 -31.16 -28.71 -19.13
CA GLN A 214 -30.70 -27.41 -18.61
C GLN A 214 -29.53 -27.54 -17.62
N THR A 215 -29.48 -28.62 -16.84
CA THR A 215 -28.40 -28.89 -15.88
C THR A 215 -27.13 -29.31 -16.61
N LEU A 216 -27.25 -30.10 -17.68
CA LEU A 216 -26.13 -30.44 -18.57
C LEU A 216 -25.51 -29.19 -19.20
N GLN A 217 -26.34 -28.33 -19.79
CA GLN A 217 -25.89 -27.05 -20.38
C GLN A 217 -25.21 -26.14 -19.36
N ARG A 218 -25.70 -26.11 -18.11
CA ARG A 218 -25.06 -25.36 -17.02
C ARG A 218 -23.70 -25.95 -16.64
N LEU A 219 -23.57 -27.27 -16.59
CA LEU A 219 -22.29 -27.94 -16.32
C LEU A 219 -21.28 -27.68 -17.44
N GLU A 220 -21.69 -27.75 -18.70
CA GLU A 220 -20.85 -27.38 -19.85
C GLU A 220 -20.38 -25.92 -19.77
N THR A 221 -21.29 -25.00 -19.41
CA THR A 221 -20.96 -23.59 -19.20
C THR A 221 -19.96 -23.40 -18.06
N ILE A 222 -20.13 -24.12 -16.94
CA ILE A 222 -19.21 -24.06 -15.80
C ILE A 222 -17.82 -24.56 -16.20
N THR A 223 -17.74 -25.65 -16.97
CA THR A 223 -16.49 -26.19 -17.53
C THR A 223 -15.81 -25.15 -18.42
N GLU A 224 -16.54 -24.53 -19.35
CA GLU A 224 -16.01 -23.51 -20.25
C GLU A 224 -15.51 -22.27 -19.49
N LEU A 225 -16.28 -21.79 -18.51
CA LEU A 225 -15.90 -20.67 -17.66
C LEU A 225 -14.66 -20.97 -16.81
N ALA A 226 -14.57 -22.16 -16.21
CA ALA A 226 -13.42 -22.57 -15.42
C ALA A 226 -12.14 -22.65 -16.26
N VAL A 227 -12.23 -23.17 -17.50
CA VAL A 227 -11.11 -23.18 -18.45
C VAL A 227 -10.67 -21.76 -18.81
N ARG A 228 -11.62 -20.87 -19.12
CA ARG A 228 -11.34 -19.47 -19.45
C ARG A 228 -10.72 -18.71 -18.28
N MET A 229 -11.16 -18.98 -17.05
CA MET A 229 -10.55 -18.43 -15.84
C MET A 229 -9.12 -18.92 -15.68
N ARG A 230 -8.85 -20.23 -15.87
CA ARG A 230 -7.49 -20.78 -15.81
C ARG A 230 -6.55 -20.10 -16.81
N GLU A 231 -7.03 -19.86 -18.02
CA GLU A 231 -6.24 -19.18 -19.05
C GLU A 231 -6.02 -17.69 -18.74
N THR A 232 -7.02 -17.01 -18.18
CA THR A 232 -6.88 -15.61 -17.74
C THR A 232 -5.86 -15.49 -16.61
N VAL A 233 -5.88 -16.40 -15.63
CA VAL A 233 -4.89 -16.46 -14.54
C VAL A 233 -3.49 -16.72 -15.08
N ARG A 234 -3.35 -17.67 -16.03
CA ARG A 234 -2.07 -17.94 -16.70
C ARG A 234 -1.51 -16.70 -17.38
N GLN A 235 -2.31 -16.01 -18.20
CA GLN A 235 -1.89 -14.78 -18.89
C GLN A 235 -1.52 -13.65 -17.94
N LEU A 236 -2.24 -13.52 -16.82
CA LEU A 236 -1.92 -12.52 -15.79
C LEU A 236 -0.59 -12.83 -15.11
N SER A 237 -0.33 -14.09 -14.75
CA SER A 237 0.95 -14.50 -14.18
C SER A 237 2.11 -14.34 -15.16
N ASP A 238 1.95 -14.76 -16.43
CA ASP A 238 2.98 -14.62 -17.46
C ASP A 238 3.38 -13.15 -17.69
N ARG A 239 2.39 -12.24 -17.69
CA ARG A 239 2.61 -10.78 -17.83
C ARG A 239 3.32 -10.19 -16.62
N TRP A 240 3.05 -10.72 -15.44
CA TRP A 240 3.67 -10.28 -14.19
C TRP A 240 5.14 -10.72 -14.12
N GLU A 241 5.46 -11.93 -14.56
CA GLU A 241 6.83 -12.44 -14.64
C GLU A 241 7.68 -11.70 -15.68
N GLY A 242 7.13 -11.45 -16.88
CA GLY A 242 7.83 -10.72 -17.94
C GLY A 242 8.11 -9.24 -17.62
N ALA A 243 7.32 -8.62 -16.75
CA ALA A 243 7.57 -7.25 -16.27
C ALA A 243 8.79 -7.16 -15.33
N GLY A 244 9.14 -8.26 -14.65
CA GLY A 244 10.31 -8.34 -13.78
C GLY A 244 11.65 -8.51 -14.52
N GLU A 245 11.64 -9.09 -15.72
CA GLU A 245 12.85 -9.37 -16.50
C GLU A 245 13.31 -8.17 -17.36
N ASN A 246 12.38 -7.39 -17.92
CA ASN A 246 12.70 -6.22 -18.76
C ASN A 246 13.39 -5.06 -18.00
N SER A 247 13.43 -5.11 -16.67
CA SER A 247 14.09 -4.09 -15.83
C SER A 247 15.57 -4.39 -15.56
N SER A 248 16.09 -5.55 -15.98
CA SER A 248 17.45 -6.01 -15.65
C SER A 248 18.42 -6.08 -16.83
N GLY A 249 18.02 -5.70 -18.05
CA GLY A 249 18.81 -5.87 -19.28
C GLY A 249 19.53 -4.63 -19.82
N GLY A 250 19.63 -3.54 -19.05
CA GLY A 250 20.02 -2.23 -19.57
C GLY A 250 21.24 -1.58 -18.92
N ASN A 251 22.34 -2.28 -18.65
CA ASN A 251 23.61 -1.60 -18.33
C ASN A 251 24.86 -2.49 -18.42
N GLU A 252 25.23 -2.96 -19.61
CA GLU A 252 26.53 -3.61 -19.78
C GLU A 252 27.11 -3.49 -21.21
N LYS A 253 27.18 -2.26 -21.76
CA LYS A 253 28.06 -1.96 -22.90
C LYS A 253 28.58 -0.53 -22.86
N MET A 254 29.51 -0.24 -21.95
CA MET A 254 30.44 0.88 -22.10
C MET A 254 31.61 0.73 -21.11
N ALA A 255 32.54 -0.18 -21.39
CA ALA A 255 33.88 -0.12 -20.82
C ALA A 255 34.87 -0.10 -21.98
N GLY A 256 35.50 1.05 -22.15
CA GLY A 256 36.32 1.41 -23.30
C GLY A 256 37.62 0.62 -23.39
N GLN A 257 37.98 0.32 -24.64
CA GLN A 257 39.28 -0.18 -25.03
C GLN A 257 40.15 1.05 -25.38
N PRO A 258 41.30 1.28 -24.74
CA PRO A 258 42.17 2.39 -25.10
C PRO A 258 42.99 2.05 -26.36
N PRO A 259 43.37 3.05 -27.18
CA PRO A 259 44.05 2.81 -28.45
C PRO A 259 45.51 2.39 -28.24
N ARG A 260 45.96 1.42 -29.03
CA ARG A 260 47.37 1.00 -29.09
C ARG A 260 48.22 2.09 -29.76
N PRO A 261 49.45 2.35 -29.27
CA PRO A 261 50.37 3.24 -29.95
C PRO A 261 50.96 2.53 -31.18
N VAL A 262 50.93 3.22 -32.32
CA VAL A 262 51.67 2.86 -33.53
C VAL A 262 53.13 3.22 -33.30
N ARG A 263 54.03 2.24 -33.41
CA ARG A 263 55.48 2.44 -33.51
C ARG A 263 55.96 1.78 -34.80
N GLY A 264 56.73 2.54 -35.58
CA GLY A 264 57.58 2.04 -36.67
C GLY A 264 56.91 2.05 -38.03
#